data_AF-A0A3S3NNS5-F1
#
_entry.id   AF-A0A3S3NNS5-F1
#
_cell.length_a   1.000
_cell.length_b   1.000
_cell.length_c   1.000
_cell.angle_alpha   90.00
_cell.angle_beta   90.00
_cell.angle_gamma   90.00
#
_symmetry.space_group_name_H-M   'P 1'
#
loop_
_entity.id
_entity.type
_entity.pdbx_description
1 polymer ?
#
loop_
_entity_poly.entity_id
_entity_poly.type
_entity_poly.pdbx_seq_one_letter_code
_entity_poly.pdbx_strand_id
1 'polypeptide(L)'
;IEKMKRTDIVRLLEYNNQHVPESNSSKYERLADCMVFGALEKCPECKNGQLVFRIAGYICTGHISEWTTCLYQTQTPARKSFKIPEDIRDSYDFLSTYEFKEHKRVYNKVEAPTSAVNHIERAMQPSTSSTSAIENGTDVAKLPLKGHKVAYVGKMKLSKRALKEKILSLGGKLVDEIDRTVLFIISTQKEVEKEGAKIAKAKTCGVTVVSEDVFDALNEKVDICDLIKRNTISPWGGDVSKKHKTLVDKDKLKSGRGE
;
A
#
# COMPACT_ATOMS: atom_id res chain seq x y z
N ILE A 1 -22.19 22.20 13.56
CA ILE A 1 -22.02 21.45 12.28
C ILE A 1 -23.17 20.48 12.19
N GLU A 2 -24.18 20.82 11.39
CA GLU A 2 -25.33 19.95 11.15
C GLU A 2 -24.88 18.70 10.37
N LYS A 3 -25.30 17.52 10.82
CA LYS A 3 -24.90 16.24 10.21
C LYS A 3 -25.96 15.83 9.21
N MET A 4 -25.54 15.59 7.97
CA MET A 4 -26.43 15.11 6.91
C MET A 4 -27.02 13.73 7.25
N LYS A 5 -28.32 13.55 6.96
CA LYS A 5 -29.02 12.28 7.18
C LYS A 5 -28.50 11.20 6.24
N ARG A 6 -28.48 9.96 6.72
CA ARG A 6 -28.01 8.81 5.92
C ARG A 6 -28.89 8.53 4.71
N THR A 7 -30.19 8.74 4.85
CA THR A 7 -31.18 8.62 3.76
C THR A 7 -30.84 9.54 2.60
N ASP A 8 -30.40 10.76 2.91
CA ASP A 8 -30.15 11.78 1.89
C ASP A 8 -28.83 11.49 1.17
N ILE A 9 -27.87 10.84 1.83
CA ILE A 9 -26.61 10.37 1.21
C ILE A 9 -26.91 9.27 0.21
N VAL A 10 -27.74 8.31 0.60
CA VAL A 10 -28.21 7.24 -0.28
C VAL A 10 -28.95 7.86 -1.47
N ARG A 11 -29.84 8.82 -1.21
CA ARG A 11 -30.60 9.54 -2.24
C ARG A 11 -29.71 10.27 -3.25
N LEU A 12 -28.69 10.98 -2.78
CA LEU A 12 -27.71 11.67 -3.64
C LEU A 12 -26.96 10.70 -4.55
N LEU A 13 -26.53 9.56 -4.02
CA LEU A 13 -25.82 8.53 -4.79
C LEU A 13 -26.75 7.92 -5.86
N GLU A 14 -27.96 7.53 -5.48
CA GLU A 14 -28.95 6.91 -6.38
C GLU A 14 -29.37 7.86 -7.49
N TYR A 15 -29.64 9.13 -7.18
CA TYR A 15 -30.01 10.14 -8.18
C TYR A 15 -28.92 10.33 -9.24
N ASN A 16 -27.65 10.11 -8.88
CA ASN A 16 -26.52 10.17 -9.78
C ASN A 16 -26.12 8.79 -10.35
N ASN A 17 -27.02 7.80 -10.29
CA ASN A 17 -26.83 6.44 -10.80
C ASN A 17 -25.59 5.71 -10.23
N GLN A 18 -25.17 6.08 -9.02
CA GLN A 18 -24.04 5.48 -8.33
C GLN A 18 -24.52 4.30 -7.49
N HIS A 19 -23.73 3.22 -7.48
CA HIS A 19 -23.97 2.11 -6.56
C HIS A 19 -23.82 2.56 -5.10
N VAL A 20 -24.81 2.23 -4.26
CA VAL A 20 -24.81 2.52 -2.82
C VAL A 20 -24.11 1.39 -2.05
N PRO A 21 -22.95 1.63 -1.42
CA PRO A 21 -22.27 0.60 -0.64
C PRO A 21 -22.94 0.39 0.72
N GLU A 22 -22.79 -0.81 1.30
CA GLU A 22 -23.34 -1.14 2.62
C GLU A 22 -22.71 -0.32 3.75
N SER A 23 -21.38 -0.17 3.76
CA SER A 23 -20.69 0.60 4.78
C SER A 23 -20.96 2.11 4.67
N ASN A 24 -21.20 2.76 5.81
CA ASN A 24 -21.36 4.21 5.88
C ASN A 24 -20.08 4.95 5.47
N SER A 25 -18.89 4.46 5.86
CA SER A 25 -17.61 5.09 5.46
C SER A 25 -17.50 5.16 3.93
N SER A 26 -17.79 4.04 3.26
CA SER A 26 -17.77 3.92 1.81
C SER A 26 -18.80 4.82 1.13
N LYS A 27 -19.97 5.06 1.76
CA LYS A 27 -20.97 6.01 1.22
C LYS A 27 -20.41 7.43 1.20
N TYR A 28 -19.79 7.87 2.30
CA TYR A 28 -19.17 9.20 2.38
C TYR A 28 -18.04 9.37 1.37
N GLU A 29 -17.15 8.37 1.25
CA GLU A 29 -16.04 8.41 0.29
C GLU A 29 -16.54 8.51 -1.16
N ARG A 30 -17.56 7.73 -1.52
CA ARG A 30 -18.15 7.76 -2.87
C ARG A 30 -18.87 9.08 -3.15
N LEU A 31 -19.66 9.56 -2.19
CA LEU A 31 -20.37 10.82 -2.35
C LEU A 31 -19.38 11.98 -2.50
N ALA A 32 -18.35 12.03 -1.66
CA ALA A 32 -17.30 13.05 -1.77
C ALA A 32 -16.57 12.98 -3.12
N ASP A 33 -16.24 11.77 -3.62
CA ASP A 33 -15.64 11.62 -4.95
C ASP A 33 -16.55 12.17 -6.05
N CYS A 34 -17.84 11.83 -5.99
CA CYS A 34 -18.80 12.25 -7.01
C CYS A 34 -19.06 13.76 -6.99
N MET A 35 -19.17 14.37 -5.80
CA MET A 35 -19.36 15.81 -5.68
C MET A 35 -18.13 16.60 -6.17
N VAL A 36 -16.92 16.10 -5.97
CA VAL A 36 -15.70 16.83 -6.38
C VAL A 36 -15.37 16.59 -7.86
N PHE A 37 -15.40 15.34 -8.31
CA PHE A 37 -14.89 14.95 -9.63
C PHE A 37 -15.99 14.65 -10.65
N GLY A 38 -17.22 14.45 -10.21
CA GLY A 38 -18.35 14.08 -11.04
C GLY A 38 -18.78 12.63 -10.83
N ALA A 39 -20.03 12.34 -11.19
CA ALA A 39 -20.64 11.03 -11.08
C ALA A 39 -19.99 10.06 -12.09
N LEU A 40 -19.50 8.92 -11.61
CA LEU A 40 -18.83 7.92 -12.45
C LEU A 40 -19.83 7.24 -13.37
N GLU A 41 -19.49 7.12 -14.66
CA GLU A 41 -20.23 6.27 -15.57
C GLU A 41 -20.01 4.78 -15.25
N LYS A 42 -20.85 3.93 -15.85
CA LYS A 42 -20.67 2.48 -15.72
C LYS A 42 -19.38 2.03 -16.40
N CYS A 43 -18.86 0.89 -15.95
CA CYS A 43 -17.65 0.31 -16.53
C CYS A 43 -17.82 0.06 -18.04
N PRO A 44 -16.89 0.52 -18.89
CA PRO A 44 -16.99 0.32 -20.34
C PRO A 44 -16.82 -1.14 -20.76
N GLU A 45 -16.12 -1.96 -19.97
CA GLU A 45 -15.91 -3.37 -20.27
C GLU A 45 -17.13 -4.23 -19.88
N CYS A 46 -17.51 -4.25 -18.60
CA CYS A 46 -18.58 -5.12 -18.13
C CYS A 46 -19.97 -4.48 -18.14
N LYS A 47 -20.08 -3.18 -18.42
CA LYS A 47 -21.32 -2.36 -18.54
C LYS A 47 -22.20 -2.26 -17.28
N ASN A 48 -22.13 -3.23 -16.38
CA ASN A 48 -22.92 -3.31 -15.16
C ASN A 48 -22.11 -2.94 -13.91
N GLY A 49 -20.78 -2.97 -13.99
CA GLY A 49 -19.88 -2.65 -12.89
C GLY A 49 -19.84 -1.17 -12.54
N GLN A 50 -19.67 -0.90 -11.24
CA GLN A 50 -19.35 0.43 -10.73
C GLN A 50 -17.84 0.56 -10.53
N LEU A 51 -17.29 1.72 -10.91
CA LEU A 51 -15.91 2.05 -10.58
C LEU A 51 -15.82 2.63 -9.16
N VAL A 52 -14.73 2.34 -8.46
CA VAL A 52 -14.42 2.90 -7.15
C VAL A 52 -12.98 3.36 -7.08
N PHE A 53 -12.75 4.52 -6.46
CA PHE A 53 -11.40 5.00 -6.21
C PHE A 53 -10.70 4.11 -5.18
N ARG A 54 -9.44 3.78 -5.47
CA ARG A 54 -8.48 3.11 -4.59
C ARG A 54 -7.12 3.78 -4.74
N ILE A 55 -6.17 3.33 -3.92
CA ILE A 55 -4.74 3.72 -3.85
C ILE A 55 -4.27 4.73 -4.91
N ALA A 56 -4.27 4.36 -6.19
CA ALA A 56 -3.73 5.19 -7.27
C ALA A 56 -4.63 5.24 -8.52
N GLY A 57 -5.92 4.90 -8.41
CA GLY A 57 -6.79 4.79 -9.58
C GLY A 57 -8.19 4.27 -9.26
N TYR A 58 -9.02 4.22 -10.29
CA TYR A 58 -10.36 3.65 -10.23
C TYR A 58 -10.32 2.20 -10.69
N ILE A 59 -10.90 1.29 -9.90
CA ILE A 59 -11.05 -0.11 -10.25
C ILE A 59 -12.54 -0.44 -10.40
N CYS A 60 -12.87 -1.31 -11.33
CA CYS A 60 -14.21 -1.87 -11.45
C CYS A 60 -14.47 -2.88 -10.33
N THR A 61 -15.69 -2.89 -9.80
CA THR A 61 -16.15 -3.90 -8.83
C THR A 61 -17.26 -4.79 -9.40
N GLY A 62 -17.42 -4.80 -10.72
CA GLY A 62 -18.41 -5.64 -11.41
C GLY A 62 -17.84 -6.98 -11.85
N HIS A 63 -18.67 -7.70 -12.60
CA HIS A 63 -18.35 -9.01 -13.15
C HIS A 63 -18.58 -8.99 -14.66
N ILE A 64 -17.70 -9.65 -15.43
CA ILE A 64 -17.86 -9.86 -16.88
C ILE A 64 -18.81 -11.03 -17.12
N SER A 65 -18.72 -12.06 -16.27
CA SER A 65 -19.61 -13.22 -16.23
C SER A 65 -19.83 -13.63 -14.76
N GLU A 66 -20.75 -14.55 -14.50
CA GLU A 66 -21.03 -15.04 -13.13
C GLU A 66 -19.77 -15.57 -12.39
N TRP A 67 -18.76 -16.00 -13.14
CA TRP A 67 -17.54 -16.60 -12.60
C TRP A 67 -16.32 -15.67 -12.70
N THR A 68 -16.38 -14.61 -13.51
CA THR A 68 -15.22 -13.76 -13.84
C THR A 68 -15.44 -12.32 -13.40
N THR A 69 -14.62 -11.86 -12.45
CA THR A 69 -14.59 -10.46 -12.03
C THR A 69 -14.02 -9.56 -13.14
N CYS A 70 -14.53 -8.33 -13.21
CA CYS A 70 -14.00 -7.35 -14.15
C CYS A 70 -12.71 -6.74 -13.60
N LEU A 71 -11.64 -6.78 -14.41
CA LEU A 71 -10.31 -6.26 -14.04
C LEU A 71 -10.06 -4.84 -14.56
N TYR A 72 -11.08 -4.19 -15.13
CA TYR A 72 -10.97 -2.83 -15.66
C TYR A 72 -10.47 -1.87 -14.59
N GLN A 73 -9.45 -1.09 -14.95
CA GLN A 73 -8.86 -0.06 -14.11
C GLN A 73 -8.47 1.16 -14.94
N THR A 74 -8.58 2.35 -14.37
CA THR A 74 -8.26 3.61 -15.05
C THR A 74 -7.99 4.74 -14.06
N GLN A 75 -7.16 5.71 -14.44
CA GLN A 75 -7.01 6.99 -13.71
C GLN A 75 -7.93 8.08 -14.25
N THR A 76 -8.50 7.87 -15.44
CA THR A 76 -9.33 8.84 -16.16
C THR A 76 -10.67 8.20 -16.50
N PRO A 77 -11.50 7.85 -15.50
CA PRO A 77 -12.82 7.30 -15.76
C PRO A 77 -13.73 8.34 -16.41
N ALA A 78 -14.63 7.89 -17.27
CA ALA A 78 -15.69 8.72 -17.82
C ALA A 78 -16.68 9.13 -16.72
N ARG A 79 -17.15 10.37 -16.77
CA ARG A 79 -18.00 10.98 -15.73
C ARG A 79 -19.07 11.87 -16.34
N LYS A 80 -20.13 12.07 -15.57
CA LYS A 80 -21.16 13.10 -15.79
C LYS A 80 -21.14 14.11 -14.65
N SER A 81 -21.65 15.31 -14.92
CA SER A 81 -21.82 16.32 -13.88
C SER A 81 -22.68 15.80 -12.74
N PHE A 82 -22.21 15.97 -11.51
CA PHE A 82 -22.96 15.58 -10.32
C PHE A 82 -24.13 16.54 -10.11
N LYS A 83 -25.33 15.99 -9.89
CA LYS A 83 -26.57 16.74 -9.73
C LYS A 83 -27.15 16.53 -8.34
N ILE A 84 -27.60 17.62 -7.72
CA ILE A 84 -28.34 17.58 -6.45
C ILE A 84 -29.84 17.56 -6.78
N PRO A 85 -30.61 16.58 -6.25
CA PRO A 85 -32.07 16.56 -6.34
C PRO A 85 -32.68 17.83 -5.72
N GLU A 86 -33.69 18.39 -6.38
CA GLU A 86 -34.34 19.64 -5.96
C GLU A 86 -34.97 19.52 -4.56
N ASP A 87 -35.51 18.35 -4.22
CA ASP A 87 -36.16 18.06 -2.94
C ASP A 87 -35.24 18.19 -1.72
N ILE A 88 -33.92 17.99 -1.91
CA ILE A 88 -32.94 18.06 -0.82
C ILE A 88 -31.94 19.22 -0.98
N ARG A 89 -32.07 20.03 -2.03
CA ARG A 89 -31.13 21.14 -2.32
C ARG A 89 -31.11 22.17 -1.20
N ASP A 90 -32.28 22.55 -0.72
CA ASP A 90 -32.44 23.57 0.33
C ASP A 90 -32.49 22.96 1.73
N SER A 91 -32.34 21.64 1.85
CA SER A 91 -32.28 20.96 3.15
C SER A 91 -30.97 21.21 3.91
N TYR A 92 -29.92 21.65 3.20
CA TYR A 92 -28.59 21.86 3.76
C TYR A 92 -27.88 23.05 3.10
N ASP A 93 -27.34 23.98 3.90
CA ASP A 93 -26.66 25.20 3.42
C ASP A 93 -25.53 24.94 2.42
N PHE A 94 -24.81 23.83 2.58
CA PHE A 94 -23.71 23.47 1.69
C PHE A 94 -24.19 22.90 0.33
N LEU A 95 -25.42 22.40 0.25
CA LEU A 95 -26.01 21.90 -1.00
C LEU A 95 -26.66 23.02 -1.81
N SER A 96 -27.25 24.02 -1.13
CA SER A 96 -27.86 25.17 -1.81
C SER A 96 -26.82 26.05 -2.52
N THR A 97 -25.62 26.14 -1.94
CA THR A 97 -24.47 26.87 -2.51
C THR A 97 -23.59 26.03 -3.43
N TYR A 98 -23.86 24.72 -3.52
CA TYR A 98 -23.06 23.83 -4.34
C TYR A 98 -23.35 24.00 -5.82
N GLU A 99 -22.29 24.21 -6.60
CA GLU A 99 -22.29 24.18 -8.04
C GLU A 99 -21.20 23.21 -8.50
N PHE A 100 -21.55 22.26 -9.37
CA PHE A 100 -20.57 21.31 -9.87
C PHE A 100 -19.57 22.01 -10.80
N LYS A 101 -18.28 21.87 -10.48
CA LYS A 101 -17.17 22.30 -11.32
C LYS A 101 -16.33 21.08 -11.67
N GLU A 102 -15.91 20.98 -12.93
CA GLU A 102 -15.11 19.84 -13.36
C GLU A 102 -13.69 19.97 -12.77
N HIS A 103 -13.36 19.03 -11.88
CA HIS A 103 -12.01 18.89 -11.35
C HIS A 103 -11.37 17.59 -11.87
N LYS A 104 -10.08 17.65 -12.18
CA LYS A 104 -9.28 16.46 -12.47
C LYS A 104 -8.60 15.98 -11.18
N ARG A 105 -8.71 14.68 -10.90
CA ARG A 105 -8.03 14.09 -9.76
C ARG A 105 -6.52 14.13 -9.99
N VAL A 106 -5.80 14.78 -9.09
CA VAL A 106 -4.34 14.75 -9.09
C VAL A 106 -3.88 13.46 -8.43
N TYR A 107 -3.01 12.75 -9.12
CA TYR A 107 -2.35 11.56 -8.61
C TYR A 107 -0.93 11.94 -8.21
N ASN A 108 -0.51 11.50 -7.04
CA ASN A 108 0.91 11.50 -6.75
C ASN A 108 1.58 10.60 -7.79
N LYS A 109 2.75 11.00 -8.32
CA LYS A 109 3.61 10.07 -9.05
C LYS A 109 3.98 8.95 -8.10
N VAL A 110 3.17 7.90 -8.10
CA VAL A 110 3.58 6.61 -7.60
C VAL A 110 4.46 6.10 -8.72
N GLU A 111 5.77 6.31 -8.61
CA GLU A 111 6.70 5.56 -9.44
C GLU A 111 6.32 4.10 -9.26
N ALA A 112 5.87 3.48 -10.35
CA ALA A 112 5.70 2.04 -10.34
C ALA A 112 7.03 1.47 -9.85
N PRO A 113 7.06 0.50 -8.92
CA PRO A 113 8.28 -0.25 -8.73
C PRO A 113 8.70 -0.72 -10.12
N THR A 114 9.89 -0.28 -10.56
CA THR A 114 10.45 -0.50 -11.90
C THR A 114 10.50 -1.97 -12.29
N SER A 115 10.20 -2.88 -11.37
CA SER A 115 9.95 -4.30 -11.58
C SER A 115 8.78 -4.63 -12.53
N ALA A 116 7.71 -3.83 -12.59
CA ALA A 116 6.48 -4.22 -13.31
C ALA A 116 6.36 -3.66 -14.74
N VAL A 117 6.95 -2.50 -15.02
CA VAL A 117 6.84 -1.84 -16.34
C VAL A 117 7.75 -2.50 -17.39
N ASN A 118 8.87 -3.10 -16.95
CA ASN A 118 9.82 -3.79 -17.81
C ASN A 118 9.30 -5.08 -18.45
N HIS A 119 8.19 -5.66 -17.97
CA HIS A 119 7.69 -6.94 -18.50
C HIS A 119 6.76 -6.79 -19.71
N ILE A 120 6.04 -5.67 -19.85
CA ILE A 120 5.07 -5.50 -20.94
C ILE A 120 5.75 -4.96 -22.20
N GLU A 121 6.65 -3.98 -22.08
CA GLU A 121 7.41 -3.46 -23.24
C GLU A 121 8.41 -4.49 -23.78
N ARG A 122 8.99 -5.33 -22.92
CA ARG A 122 9.95 -6.37 -23.33
C ARG A 122 9.29 -7.57 -24.02
N ALA A 123 7.99 -7.77 -23.84
CA ALA A 123 7.25 -8.88 -24.47
C ALA A 123 6.80 -8.56 -25.91
N MET A 124 6.93 -7.31 -26.37
CA MET A 124 6.33 -6.84 -27.61
C MET A 124 7.33 -6.39 -28.69
N GLN A 125 8.64 -6.50 -28.45
CA GLN A 125 9.66 -6.13 -29.44
C GLN A 125 10.37 -7.37 -30.04
N PRO A 126 10.49 -7.47 -31.38
CA PRO A 126 11.27 -8.51 -32.03
C PRO A 126 12.76 -8.30 -31.79
N SER A 127 13.45 -9.38 -31.41
CA SER A 127 14.88 -9.44 -31.18
C SER A 127 15.68 -8.95 -32.39
N THR A 128 16.30 -7.77 -32.30
CA THR A 128 17.47 -7.43 -33.10
C THR A 128 18.48 -6.64 -32.28
N SER A 129 19.71 -7.13 -32.34
CA SER A 129 20.91 -6.67 -31.64
C SER A 129 21.41 -5.36 -32.23
N SER A 130 21.57 -4.28 -31.44
CA SER A 130 22.77 -3.42 -31.41
C SER A 130 22.61 -2.16 -30.54
N THR A 131 23.51 -2.06 -29.56
CA THR A 131 24.17 -0.88 -28.93
C THR A 131 23.59 0.54 -29.11
N SER A 132 23.29 1.18 -27.98
CA SER A 132 24.04 2.36 -27.52
C SER A 132 23.73 2.69 -26.05
N ALA A 133 24.79 2.77 -25.25
CA ALA A 133 24.83 2.88 -23.80
C ALA A 133 24.42 4.26 -23.26
N ILE A 134 23.83 4.29 -22.06
CA ILE A 134 24.35 5.10 -20.95
C ILE A 134 24.28 4.24 -19.68
N GLU A 135 25.44 4.09 -19.09
CA GLU A 135 25.76 3.26 -17.94
C GLU A 135 25.23 3.89 -16.66
N ASN A 136 24.60 3.06 -15.82
CA ASN A 136 24.84 3.05 -14.38
C ASN A 136 24.49 1.66 -13.88
N GLY A 137 25.42 0.74 -14.14
CA GLY A 137 25.44 -0.58 -13.56
C GLY A 137 25.80 -0.51 -12.09
N THR A 138 24.81 -0.68 -11.22
CA THR A 138 24.98 -1.33 -9.92
C THR A 138 23.77 -2.21 -9.65
N ASP A 139 23.88 -3.43 -10.17
CA ASP A 139 23.37 -4.70 -9.62
C ASP A 139 22.30 -4.60 -8.50
N VAL A 140 21.02 -4.47 -8.87
CA VAL A 140 19.83 -4.44 -7.98
C VAL A 140 19.53 -5.82 -7.33
N ALA A 141 20.52 -6.72 -7.32
CA ALA A 141 20.47 -8.06 -6.75
C ALA A 141 20.93 -8.14 -5.28
N LYS A 142 21.48 -7.07 -4.68
CA LYS A 142 22.19 -7.16 -3.37
C LYS A 142 21.74 -6.16 -2.29
N LEU A 143 20.49 -5.71 -2.29
CA LEU A 143 19.99 -4.90 -1.17
C LEU A 143 19.78 -5.77 0.09
N PRO A 144 20.38 -5.44 1.24
CA PRO A 144 20.51 -6.35 2.39
C PRO A 144 19.19 -6.66 3.11
N LEU A 145 18.16 -5.85 2.92
CA LEU A 145 16.82 -6.06 3.50
C LEU A 145 15.75 -6.39 2.44
N LYS A 146 16.13 -6.70 1.19
CA LYS A 146 15.19 -6.97 0.10
C LYS A 146 14.15 -8.04 0.49
N GLY A 147 12.88 -7.67 0.44
CA GLY A 147 11.75 -8.57 0.73
C GLY A 147 11.48 -8.82 2.22
N HIS A 148 12.29 -8.27 3.13
CA HIS A 148 12.15 -8.48 4.56
C HIS A 148 11.29 -7.40 5.24
N LYS A 149 10.49 -7.83 6.21
CA LYS A 149 9.75 -6.94 7.11
C LYS A 149 10.54 -6.71 8.39
N VAL A 150 10.57 -5.47 8.84
CA VAL A 150 11.20 -5.05 10.09
C VAL A 150 10.16 -4.31 10.92
N ALA A 151 10.07 -4.59 12.21
CA ALA A 151 9.14 -3.88 13.11
C ALA A 151 9.90 -2.95 14.07
N TYR A 152 9.17 -2.01 14.66
CA TYR A 152 9.73 -1.01 15.57
C TYR A 152 8.87 -0.86 16.83
N VAL A 153 9.52 -0.83 18.00
CA VAL A 153 8.88 -0.66 19.30
C VAL A 153 9.68 0.32 20.17
N GLY A 154 8.99 1.24 20.84
CA GLY A 154 9.57 2.17 21.81
C GLY A 154 9.77 3.59 21.27
N LYS A 155 10.50 4.42 22.03
CA LYS A 155 11.01 5.74 21.61
C LYS A 155 12.52 5.63 21.44
N MET A 156 13.05 6.20 20.35
CA MET A 156 14.47 6.10 19.98
C MET A 156 15.05 7.47 19.63
N LYS A 157 16.37 7.53 19.42
CA LYS A 157 17.07 8.74 18.96
C LYS A 157 16.62 9.15 17.56
N LEU A 158 16.41 8.16 16.67
CA LEU A 158 15.95 8.39 15.31
C LEU A 158 14.43 8.49 15.24
N SER A 159 13.93 9.43 14.43
CA SER A 159 12.50 9.56 14.18
C SER A 159 11.98 8.34 13.40
N LYS A 160 10.72 7.94 13.65
CA LYS A 160 10.05 6.86 12.90
C LYS A 160 10.09 7.07 11.38
N ARG A 161 10.12 8.33 10.93
CA ARG A 161 10.23 8.71 9.51
C ARG A 161 11.61 8.39 8.94
N ALA A 162 12.68 8.83 9.61
CA ALA A 162 14.06 8.53 9.20
C ALA A 162 14.34 7.02 9.21
N LEU A 163 13.78 6.31 10.19
CA LEU A 163 13.84 4.85 10.29
C LEU A 163 13.22 4.17 9.07
N LYS A 164 12.04 4.64 8.67
CA LYS A 164 11.31 4.11 7.52
C LYS A 164 12.07 4.35 6.22
N GLU A 165 12.59 5.56 6.02
CA GLU A 165 13.36 5.94 4.82
C GLU A 165 14.62 5.06 4.67
N LYS A 166 15.37 4.83 5.77
CA LYS A 166 16.58 4.00 5.75
C LYS A 166 16.31 2.50 5.57
N ILE A 167 15.22 1.98 6.15
CA ILE A 167 14.80 0.58 5.90
C ILE A 167 14.38 0.40 4.44
N LEU A 168 13.67 1.38 3.87
CA LEU A 168 13.24 1.36 2.47
C LEU A 168 14.44 1.44 1.51
N SER A 169 15.43 2.29 1.78
CA SER A 169 16.63 2.41 0.93
C SER A 169 17.44 1.10 0.87
N LEU A 170 17.33 0.26 1.90
CA LEU A 170 17.99 -1.05 1.98
C LEU A 170 17.11 -2.21 1.44
N GLY A 171 15.95 -1.90 0.87
CA GLY A 171 15.02 -2.87 0.27
C GLY A 171 14.02 -3.52 1.23
N GLY A 172 13.99 -3.08 2.49
CA GLY A 172 13.11 -3.62 3.53
C GLY A 172 11.80 -2.84 3.69
N LYS A 173 10.89 -3.39 4.49
CA LYS A 173 9.60 -2.75 4.82
C LYS A 173 9.40 -2.61 6.33
N LEU A 174 9.17 -1.38 6.79
CA LEU A 174 8.77 -1.13 8.18
C LEU A 174 7.30 -1.50 8.39
N VAL A 175 7.02 -2.33 9.40
CA VAL A 175 5.66 -2.77 9.78
C VAL A 175 5.37 -2.50 11.25
N ASP A 176 4.11 -2.20 11.57
CA ASP A 176 3.65 -1.98 12.95
C ASP A 176 3.18 -3.28 13.63
N GLU A 177 2.84 -4.30 12.83
CA GLU A 177 2.39 -5.61 13.30
C GLU A 177 3.57 -6.58 13.47
N ILE A 178 3.58 -7.27 14.61
CA ILE A 178 4.59 -8.29 14.93
C ILE A 178 3.99 -9.65 14.64
N ASP A 179 4.61 -10.37 13.70
CA ASP A 179 4.28 -11.73 13.28
C ASP A 179 5.58 -12.54 13.02
N ARG A 180 5.44 -13.82 12.67
CA ARG A 180 6.59 -14.70 12.36
C ARG A 180 7.33 -14.33 11.07
N THR A 181 6.74 -13.47 10.23
CA THR A 181 7.31 -13.00 8.95
C THR A 181 8.20 -11.77 9.12
N VAL A 182 8.16 -11.12 10.27
CA VAL A 182 9.11 -10.07 10.65
C VAL A 182 10.48 -10.69 10.90
N LEU A 183 11.52 -10.16 10.24
CA LEU A 183 12.89 -10.64 10.35
C LEU A 183 13.45 -10.33 11.75
N PHE A 184 13.40 -9.06 12.14
CA PHE A 184 13.79 -8.56 13.48
C PHE A 184 12.98 -7.33 13.88
N ILE A 185 13.03 -7.00 15.17
CA ILE A 185 12.40 -5.83 15.76
C ILE A 185 13.48 -4.89 16.28
N ILE A 186 13.32 -3.60 16.03
CA ILE A 186 14.18 -2.58 16.59
C ILE A 186 13.55 -2.09 17.88
N SER A 187 14.33 -2.12 18.96
CA SER A 187 13.91 -1.62 20.27
C SER A 187 15.10 -1.22 21.12
N THR A 188 14.84 -0.77 22.35
CA THR A 188 15.87 -0.47 23.35
C THR A 188 15.86 -1.52 24.45
N GLN A 189 16.98 -1.66 25.17
CA GLN A 189 17.09 -2.58 26.31
C GLN A 189 16.00 -2.33 27.36
N LYS A 190 15.64 -1.06 27.60
CA LYS A 190 14.57 -0.67 28.52
C LYS A 190 13.20 -1.23 28.12
N GLU A 191 12.88 -1.26 26.82
CA GLU A 191 11.61 -1.80 26.33
C GLU A 191 11.60 -3.34 26.37
N VAL A 192 12.77 -3.98 26.21
CA VAL A 192 12.93 -5.43 26.36
C VAL A 192 12.68 -5.85 27.81
N GLU A 193 13.26 -5.13 28.78
CA GLU A 193 13.08 -5.37 30.22
C GLU A 193 11.66 -5.07 30.70
N LYS A 194 11.02 -4.05 30.13
CA LYS A 194 9.63 -3.70 30.45
C LYS A 194 8.62 -4.75 29.97
N GLU A 195 9.00 -5.61 29.04
CA GLU A 195 8.17 -6.69 28.46
C GLU A 195 6.75 -6.23 28.09
N GLY A 196 6.63 -5.08 27.41
CA GLY A 196 5.34 -4.58 26.94
C GLY A 196 4.66 -5.53 25.95
N ALA A 197 3.35 -5.36 25.71
CA ALA A 197 2.54 -6.27 24.89
C ALA A 197 3.16 -6.64 23.51
N LYS A 198 3.83 -5.67 22.87
CA LYS A 198 4.55 -5.90 21.60
C LYS A 198 5.81 -6.76 21.76
N ILE A 199 6.59 -6.55 22.82
CA ILE A 199 7.79 -7.33 23.12
C ILE A 199 7.43 -8.74 23.57
N ALA A 200 6.38 -8.91 24.39
CA ALA A 200 5.83 -10.22 24.73
C ALA A 200 5.38 -10.98 23.47
N LYS A 201 4.69 -10.31 22.53
CA LYS A 201 4.29 -10.92 21.25
C LYS A 201 5.51 -11.32 20.39
N ALA A 202 6.57 -10.52 20.42
CA ALA A 202 7.83 -10.84 19.73
C ALA A 202 8.47 -12.12 20.27
N LYS A 203 8.50 -12.28 21.60
CA LYS A 203 8.98 -13.47 22.29
C LYS A 203 8.19 -14.71 21.90
N THR A 204 6.85 -14.64 21.94
CA THR A 204 5.96 -15.73 21.50
C THR A 204 6.14 -16.09 20.02
N CYS A 205 6.44 -15.11 19.18
CA CYS A 205 6.67 -15.31 17.74
C CYS A 205 8.13 -15.70 17.40
N GLY A 206 9.02 -15.76 18.38
CA GLY A 206 10.44 -16.05 18.18
C GLY A 206 11.16 -15.02 17.31
N VAL A 207 10.74 -13.75 17.37
CA VAL A 207 11.37 -12.66 16.63
C VAL A 207 12.44 -12.01 17.51
N THR A 208 13.66 -11.89 17.00
CA THR A 208 14.78 -11.24 17.66
C THR A 208 14.57 -9.74 17.77
N VAL A 209 15.05 -9.16 18.87
CA VAL A 209 15.06 -7.72 19.11
C VAL A 209 16.51 -7.23 19.02
N VAL A 210 16.73 -6.18 18.24
CA VAL A 210 18.04 -5.55 18.04
C VAL A 210 18.04 -4.10 18.53
N SER A 211 19.21 -3.62 18.91
CA SER A 211 19.44 -2.22 19.29
C SER A 211 19.36 -1.27 18.10
N GLU A 212 19.34 0.03 18.40
CA GLU A 212 19.35 1.09 17.39
C GLU A 212 20.67 1.19 16.62
N ASP A 213 21.75 0.69 17.20
CA ASP A 213 23.11 0.77 16.66
C ASP A 213 23.25 -0.07 15.38
N VAL A 214 22.31 -1.00 15.16
CA VAL A 214 22.17 -1.72 13.89
C VAL A 214 22.09 -0.74 12.71
N PHE A 215 21.52 0.46 12.90
CA PHE A 215 21.40 1.47 11.86
C PHE A 215 22.71 2.11 11.47
N ASP A 216 23.61 2.34 12.41
CA ASP A 216 24.89 2.99 12.11
C ASP A 216 25.79 2.06 11.28
N ALA A 217 25.59 0.76 11.43
CA ALA A 217 26.34 -0.27 10.71
C ALA A 217 25.59 -0.89 9.50
N LEU A 218 24.32 -0.51 9.25
CA LEU A 218 23.53 -0.95 8.09
C LEU A 218 24.01 -0.23 6.82
N ASN A 219 24.83 -0.90 6.02
CA ASN A 219 25.25 -0.47 4.68
C ASN A 219 25.15 -1.62 3.67
N GLU A 220 25.27 -1.32 2.36
CA GLU A 220 25.09 -2.29 1.26
C GLU A 220 26.11 -3.44 1.24
N LYS A 221 27.21 -3.36 2.01
CA LYS A 221 28.32 -4.33 1.97
C LYS A 221 28.34 -5.29 3.15
N VAL A 222 27.43 -5.16 4.11
CA VAL A 222 27.45 -5.92 5.38
C VAL A 222 26.48 -7.10 5.31
N ASP A 223 26.91 -8.27 5.79
CA ASP A 223 26.03 -9.42 6.00
C ASP A 223 24.99 -9.08 7.09
N ILE A 224 23.72 -9.05 6.67
CA ILE A 224 22.59 -8.71 7.51
C ILE A 224 22.41 -9.69 8.68
N CYS A 225 22.72 -10.97 8.49
CA CYS A 225 22.58 -11.98 9.54
C CYS A 225 23.59 -11.76 10.65
N ASP A 226 24.84 -11.44 10.30
CA ASP A 226 25.89 -11.16 11.26
C ASP A 226 25.71 -9.82 11.94
N LEU A 227 25.12 -8.85 11.24
CA LEU A 227 24.77 -7.56 11.81
C LEU A 227 23.63 -7.68 12.84
N ILE A 228 22.59 -8.47 12.54
CA ILE A 228 21.51 -8.75 13.50
C ILE A 228 22.06 -9.48 14.72
N LYS A 229 22.90 -10.51 14.54
CA LYS A 229 23.51 -11.26 15.66
C LYS A 229 24.30 -10.34 16.59
N ARG A 230 25.14 -9.46 16.04
CA ARG A 230 25.98 -8.54 16.84
C ARG A 230 25.18 -7.49 17.61
N ASN A 231 24.02 -7.08 17.09
CA ASN A 231 23.19 -6.05 17.71
C ASN A 231 21.96 -6.62 18.43
N THR A 232 21.87 -7.93 18.63
CA THR A 232 20.73 -8.56 19.33
C THR A 232 20.79 -8.25 20.82
N ILE A 233 19.68 -7.75 21.35
CA ILE A 233 19.48 -7.41 22.76
C ILE A 233 18.43 -8.30 23.45
N SER A 234 17.70 -9.12 22.69
CA SER A 234 16.78 -10.10 23.26
C SER A 234 17.51 -11.37 23.72
N PRO A 235 17.22 -11.91 24.91
CA PRO A 235 17.73 -13.23 25.32
C PRO A 235 17.05 -14.40 24.60
N TRP A 236 16.00 -14.12 23.81
CA TRP A 236 15.33 -15.08 22.93
C TRP A 236 15.61 -14.75 21.46
N GLY A 237 15.36 -15.72 20.59
CA GLY A 237 15.54 -15.55 19.15
C GLY A 237 15.88 -16.88 18.48
N GLY A 238 15.27 -17.15 17.33
CA GLY A 238 15.68 -18.27 16.49
C GLY A 238 16.96 -17.96 15.71
N ASP A 239 17.52 -18.96 15.02
CA ASP A 239 18.64 -18.77 14.10
C ASP A 239 18.25 -17.81 12.97
N VAL A 240 18.76 -16.58 13.06
CA VAL A 240 18.51 -15.48 12.13
C VAL A 240 18.84 -15.89 10.70
N SER A 241 19.90 -16.68 10.51
CA SER A 241 20.36 -17.16 9.20
C SER A 241 19.36 -18.15 8.58
N LYS A 242 18.83 -19.08 9.37
CA LYS A 242 17.76 -20.01 8.92
C LYS A 242 16.46 -19.27 8.62
N LYS A 243 16.11 -18.29 9.45
CA LYS A 243 14.91 -17.47 9.26
C LYS A 243 15.01 -16.60 8.01
N HIS A 244 16.15 -15.94 7.80
CA HIS A 244 16.46 -15.18 6.60
C HIS A 244 16.33 -16.03 5.34
N LYS A 245 16.96 -17.22 5.31
CA LYS A 245 16.85 -18.17 4.19
C LYS A 245 15.41 -18.61 3.93
N THR A 246 14.67 -18.97 4.98
CA THR A 246 13.26 -19.39 4.87
C THR A 246 12.37 -18.29 4.31
N LEU A 247 12.60 -17.03 4.68
CA LEU A 247 11.84 -15.89 4.18
C LEU A 247 12.18 -15.59 2.72
N VAL A 248 13.46 -15.68 2.34
CA VAL A 248 13.91 -15.55 0.94
C VAL A 248 13.32 -16.64 0.06
N ASP A 249 13.32 -17.90 0.51
CA ASP A 249 12.77 -19.03 -0.25
C ASP A 249 11.25 -18.92 -0.41
N LYS A 250 10.53 -18.45 0.61
CA LYS A 250 9.08 -18.17 0.53
C LYS A 250 8.75 -17.01 -0.41
N ASP A 251 9.62 -16.01 -0.50
CA ASP A 251 9.45 -14.90 -1.44
C ASP A 251 9.64 -15.36 -2.89
N LYS A 252 10.66 -16.20 -3.15
CA LYS A 252 10.89 -16.84 -4.46
C LYS A 252 9.72 -17.74 -4.91
N LEU A 253 9.15 -18.53 -3.99
CA LEU A 253 7.99 -19.39 -4.28
C LEU A 253 6.71 -18.61 -4.60
N LYS A 254 6.54 -17.39 -4.06
CA LYS A 254 5.43 -16.51 -4.44
C LYS A 254 5.65 -15.86 -5.81
N SER A 255 6.90 -15.63 -6.19
CA SER A 255 7.26 -15.10 -7.51
C SER A 255 7.17 -16.13 -8.64
N GLY A 256 7.20 -17.44 -8.34
CA GLY A 256 7.21 -18.52 -9.33
C GLY A 256 5.86 -19.21 -9.58
N ARG A 257 4.75 -18.74 -8.99
CA ARG A 257 3.42 -19.37 -9.12
C ARG A 257 2.55 -18.74 -10.21
N GLY A 258 3.21 -18.16 -11.20
CA GLY A 258 2.62 -17.59 -12.41
C GLY A 258 3.42 -18.03 -13.64
N GLU A 259 3.49 -19.34 -13.85
CA GLU A 259 3.68 -19.97 -15.15
C GLU A 259 2.47 -20.86 -15.42
#